data_AF-A0A6B0RQ51-F1
#
_entry.id   AF-A0A6B0RQ51-F1
#
_cell.length_a   1.000
_cell.length_b   1.000
_cell.length_c   1.000
_cell.angle_alpha   90.00
_cell.angle_beta   90.00
_cell.angle_gamma   90.00
#
_symmetry.space_group_name_H-M   'P 1'
#
loop_
_entity.id
_entity.type
_entity.pdbx_description
1 polymer ?
#
loop_
_entity_poly.entity_id
_entity_poly.type
_entity_poly.pdbx_seq_one_letter_code
_entity_poly.pdbx_strand_id
1 'polypeptide(L)'
;MGGSSQSGYWREKEEEDLDYDYVTKRLHFNVPEAVFTQFSASVSRKALYRTLLSKSAVRSEAADDTDDLSRVHPPKVAVFEPSEAEISRTQKATLVCLATGFYPDHVELTWWVNRKQVTTGVSTDPEPYKEDPARDDSRYCLSSRLRVTAAFWHNPRNHFRCQVQFHGLTDQDQWEEQDRAKPVTQNISAEAWGRADCGVTSASYQQGVLSATLLYEILLGKATLYAVLVSALVLMAMLYFGAGSKLTVLDDLSQVHPPKVAVFEPSEAEISRTQKATLVCLATGFYPDHVELTWWVNRKQVTTGVSTDPEPYKEDPARDDSRYCLSSRLRVTAAFWHNPRNHFRCQVQFHGLTDQDQWEEQDRAKPVTQNISAEAWGRADCGVTSASYQQGVLSATLLYEILLGKATLYAVLVSALVLMAMVKKKDS
;
A
#
# COMPACT_ATOMS: atom_id res chain seq x y z
N MET A 1 53.18 7.09 -50.40
CA MET A 1 53.28 5.63 -50.25
C MET A 1 52.26 5.23 -49.19
N GLY A 2 51.27 4.36 -49.40
CA GLY A 2 50.84 3.61 -50.60
C GLY A 2 50.29 2.22 -50.24
N GLY A 3 49.07 1.87 -50.67
CA GLY A 3 48.37 0.60 -50.33
C GLY A 3 47.94 0.49 -48.86
N SER A 4 47.38 -0.63 -48.35
CA SER A 4 46.56 -1.74 -48.91
C SER A 4 46.31 -2.72 -47.73
N SER A 5 45.10 -3.14 -47.30
CA SER A 5 43.81 -3.50 -47.91
C SER A 5 43.70 -4.96 -48.39
N GLN A 6 42.66 -5.66 -47.91
CA GLN A 6 42.17 -7.01 -48.29
C GLN A 6 43.10 -8.22 -48.01
N SER A 7 42.68 -9.50 -48.13
CA SER A 7 41.42 -10.23 -47.83
C SER A 7 41.52 -11.66 -48.43
N GLY A 8 41.02 -12.70 -47.74
CA GLY A 8 40.96 -14.10 -48.21
C GLY A 8 41.34 -15.08 -47.08
N TYR A 9 40.54 -16.06 -46.62
CA TYR A 9 39.62 -17.04 -47.25
C TYR A 9 40.36 -18.26 -47.85
N TRP A 10 40.14 -19.45 -47.26
CA TRP A 10 39.88 -20.75 -47.91
C TRP A 10 39.55 -21.84 -46.85
N ARG A 11 39.32 -23.10 -47.26
CA ARG A 11 38.51 -24.10 -46.55
C ARG A 11 38.85 -25.55 -46.97
N GLU A 12 39.03 -26.45 -45.99
CA GLU A 12 38.97 -27.93 -46.09
C GLU A 12 38.09 -28.42 -44.90
N LYS A 13 37.06 -29.28 -45.06
CA LYS A 13 36.98 -30.71 -45.49
C LYS A 13 37.53 -31.68 -44.43
N GLU A 14 36.74 -32.62 -43.86
CA GLU A 14 36.02 -33.80 -44.44
C GLU A 14 36.96 -34.98 -44.76
N GLU A 15 36.53 -36.24 -44.89
CA GLU A 15 35.19 -36.86 -44.65
C GLU A 15 35.00 -37.26 -43.15
N GLU A 16 34.57 -38.42 -42.60
CA GLU A 16 34.07 -39.77 -43.00
C GLU A 16 33.50 -40.45 -41.70
N ASP A 17 32.57 -41.43 -41.63
CA ASP A 17 31.25 -41.68 -42.28
C ASP A 17 30.45 -42.76 -41.45
N LEU A 18 29.25 -43.19 -41.90
CA LEU A 18 28.44 -44.40 -41.54
C LEU A 18 27.45 -44.40 -40.34
N ASP A 19 26.27 -45.05 -40.38
CA ASP A 19 25.02 -44.90 -41.22
C ASP A 19 23.86 -45.82 -40.66
N TYR A 20 22.69 -45.88 -41.32
CA TYR A 20 21.49 -46.76 -41.18
C TYR A 20 20.38 -46.35 -40.15
N ASP A 21 19.06 -46.34 -40.47
CA ASP A 21 18.38 -46.53 -41.77
C ASP A 21 16.90 -46.02 -41.86
N TYR A 22 16.46 -45.70 -43.10
CA TYR A 22 15.14 -45.76 -43.81
C TYR A 22 13.74 -45.73 -43.11
N VAL A 23 12.58 -45.42 -43.75
CA VAL A 23 12.18 -45.08 -45.15
C VAL A 23 10.91 -44.20 -45.17
N THR A 24 10.66 -43.45 -46.26
CA THR A 24 9.34 -42.84 -46.59
C THR A 24 8.84 -43.30 -47.97
N LYS A 25 7.53 -43.55 -48.18
CA LYS A 25 6.94 -43.64 -49.54
C LYS A 25 5.41 -43.41 -49.60
N ARG A 26 4.92 -43.04 -50.80
CA ARG A 26 3.53 -42.63 -51.16
C ARG A 26 3.23 -43.03 -52.61
N LEU A 27 2.07 -43.62 -52.90
CA LEU A 27 1.35 -43.76 -54.21
C LEU A 27 -0.16 -44.02 -53.84
N HIS A 28 -1.21 -43.40 -54.42
CA HIS A 28 -1.74 -43.40 -55.81
C HIS A 28 -2.29 -44.77 -56.27
N PHE A 29 -3.44 -44.90 -56.98
CA PHE A 29 -4.64 -44.04 -57.24
C PHE A 29 -5.64 -44.88 -58.09
N ASN A 30 -6.97 -44.88 -57.88
CA ASN A 30 -8.00 -45.15 -58.92
C ASN A 30 -9.48 -45.06 -58.45
N VAL A 31 -10.39 -45.06 -59.45
CA VAL A 31 -11.88 -44.88 -59.44
C VAL A 31 -12.41 -45.85 -60.54
N PRO A 32 -13.59 -46.52 -60.47
CA PRO A 32 -14.94 -46.02 -60.11
C PRO A 32 -15.72 -46.96 -59.13
N GLU A 33 -17.06 -46.95 -58.91
CA GLU A 33 -18.21 -46.24 -59.54
C GLU A 33 -19.43 -46.10 -58.58
N ALA A 34 -20.57 -45.65 -59.14
CA ALA A 34 -22.00 -45.91 -58.82
C ALA A 34 -22.45 -46.45 -57.42
N VAL A 35 -23.54 -45.98 -56.78
CA VAL A 35 -24.54 -44.92 -57.12
C VAL A 35 -25.40 -44.56 -55.85
N PHE A 36 -26.22 -43.49 -55.93
CA PHE A 36 -27.33 -43.08 -55.02
C PHE A 36 -27.03 -42.24 -53.74
N THR A 37 -27.22 -40.90 -53.87
CA THR A 37 -27.79 -39.90 -52.89
C THR A 37 -27.17 -39.68 -51.48
N GLN A 38 -27.07 -38.45 -50.94
CA GLN A 38 -27.27 -37.08 -51.47
C GLN A 38 -26.56 -36.03 -50.58
N PHE A 39 -26.29 -34.83 -51.12
CA PHE A 39 -25.49 -33.75 -50.53
C PHE A 39 -26.21 -32.84 -49.52
N SER A 40 -25.44 -32.25 -48.59
CA SER A 40 -25.42 -30.79 -48.40
C SER A 40 -24.08 -30.33 -47.79
N ALA A 41 -23.55 -29.17 -48.21
CA ALA A 41 -22.32 -28.58 -47.67
C ALA A 41 -22.59 -27.19 -47.07
N SER A 42 -22.02 -26.91 -45.89
CA SER A 42 -22.29 -25.71 -45.09
C SER A 42 -21.49 -24.47 -45.54
N VAL A 43 -21.74 -24.02 -46.77
CA VAL A 43 -21.21 -22.73 -47.27
C VAL A 43 -21.92 -21.56 -46.58
N SER A 44 -21.17 -20.49 -46.25
CA SER A 44 -21.66 -19.38 -45.44
C SER A 44 -22.74 -18.54 -46.13
N ARG A 45 -23.85 -18.30 -45.43
CA ARG A 45 -25.10 -17.72 -45.99
C ARG A 45 -25.05 -16.23 -46.35
N LYS A 46 -23.96 -15.50 -46.09
CA LYS A 46 -23.87 -14.04 -46.35
C LYS A 46 -23.59 -13.63 -47.81
N ALA A 47 -23.39 -14.57 -48.75
CA ALA A 47 -23.03 -14.26 -50.14
C ALA A 47 -24.20 -14.25 -51.16
N LEU A 48 -25.35 -14.86 -50.84
CA LEU A 48 -26.37 -15.22 -51.85
C LEU A 48 -27.52 -14.20 -52.02
N TYR A 49 -27.65 -13.19 -51.16
CA TYR A 49 -28.75 -12.22 -51.21
C TYR A 49 -28.51 -11.00 -52.11
N ARG A 50 -27.32 -10.85 -52.72
CA ARG A 50 -26.94 -9.64 -53.49
C ARG A 50 -27.27 -9.67 -54.99
N THR A 51 -27.93 -10.72 -55.50
CA THR A 51 -28.07 -10.93 -56.97
C THR A 51 -29.48 -11.27 -57.45
N LEU A 52 -30.51 -11.15 -56.59
CA LEU A 52 -31.90 -11.54 -56.94
C LEU A 52 -32.99 -10.49 -56.58
N LEU A 53 -32.62 -9.21 -56.43
CA LEU A 53 -33.55 -8.09 -56.25
C LEU A 53 -33.42 -7.02 -57.36
N SER A 54 -33.26 -7.44 -58.62
CA SER A 54 -33.16 -6.54 -59.78
C SER A 54 -34.31 -6.61 -60.78
N LYS A 55 -35.16 -7.65 -60.75
CA LYS A 55 -36.29 -7.84 -61.69
C LYS A 55 -37.49 -8.59 -61.09
N SER A 56 -38.28 -7.91 -60.27
CA SER A 56 -39.66 -8.33 -59.95
C SER A 56 -40.50 -7.12 -59.52
N ALA A 57 -40.87 -6.29 -60.50
CA ALA A 57 -41.78 -5.16 -60.27
C ALA A 57 -43.21 -5.68 -60.04
N VAL A 58 -43.60 -5.88 -58.78
CA VAL A 58 -44.99 -6.01 -58.36
C VAL A 58 -45.38 -4.71 -57.65
N ARG A 59 -46.45 -4.09 -58.14
CA ARG A 59 -46.95 -2.81 -57.68
C ARG A 59 -47.88 -3.03 -56.49
N SER A 60 -47.35 -2.95 -55.27
CA SER A 60 -48.15 -2.58 -54.09
C SER A 60 -48.36 -1.07 -54.07
N GLU A 61 -49.55 -0.60 -53.71
CA GLU A 61 -49.81 0.83 -53.56
C GLU A 61 -48.89 1.51 -52.53
N ALA A 62 -48.69 2.81 -52.72
CA ALA A 62 -47.99 3.63 -51.74
C ALA A 62 -48.87 3.80 -50.50
N ALA A 63 -48.43 3.23 -49.38
CA ALA A 63 -48.68 3.86 -48.10
C ALA A 63 -47.83 5.14 -48.05
N ASP A 64 -48.48 6.28 -47.82
CA ASP A 64 -47.82 7.58 -47.66
C ASP A 64 -47.26 7.68 -46.24
N ASP A 65 -46.30 6.81 -45.94
CA ASP A 65 -45.62 6.75 -44.65
C ASP A 65 -44.48 7.77 -44.65
N THR A 66 -44.83 9.01 -44.29
CA THR A 66 -43.85 10.06 -44.00
C THR A 66 -43.09 9.67 -42.74
N ASP A 67 -42.00 8.91 -42.90
CA ASP A 67 -41.17 8.39 -41.81
C ASP A 67 -40.84 9.53 -40.83
N ASP A 68 -41.36 9.41 -39.61
CA ASP A 68 -41.32 10.48 -38.61
C ASP A 68 -39.91 10.60 -38.06
N LEU A 69 -39.13 11.45 -38.73
CA LEU A 69 -37.71 11.66 -38.48
C LEU A 69 -37.42 12.02 -37.01
N SER A 70 -38.38 12.60 -36.28
CA SER A 70 -38.22 12.92 -34.85
C SER A 70 -37.92 11.68 -34.00
N ARG A 71 -38.48 10.52 -34.39
CA ARG A 71 -38.29 9.21 -33.76
C ARG A 71 -36.87 8.68 -33.86
N VAL A 72 -36.05 9.16 -34.79
CA VAL A 72 -34.66 8.72 -34.93
C VAL A 72 -33.90 9.10 -33.66
N HIS A 73 -33.43 8.12 -32.88
CA HIS A 73 -32.75 8.32 -31.59
C HIS A 73 -31.39 7.60 -31.58
N PRO A 74 -30.29 8.28 -31.23
CA PRO A 74 -28.99 7.63 -31.10
C PRO A 74 -28.89 6.84 -29.78
N PRO A 75 -28.12 5.73 -29.76
CA PRO A 75 -28.03 4.84 -28.60
C PRO A 75 -27.30 5.49 -27.42
N LYS A 76 -27.81 5.19 -26.22
CA LYS A 76 -27.03 5.28 -24.98
C LYS A 76 -26.19 4.01 -24.86
N VAL A 77 -24.88 4.16 -24.72
CA VAL A 77 -23.94 3.03 -24.68
C VAL A 77 -23.32 2.95 -23.28
N ALA A 78 -23.30 1.76 -22.70
CA ALA A 78 -22.63 1.46 -21.44
C ALA A 78 -21.75 0.21 -21.58
N VAL A 79 -20.63 0.17 -20.87
CA VAL A 79 -19.83 -1.06 -20.66
C VAL A 79 -19.88 -1.40 -19.17
N PHE A 80 -20.37 -2.60 -18.87
CA PHE A 80 -20.39 -3.17 -17.54
C PHE A 80 -19.13 -4.00 -17.29
N GLU A 81 -18.58 -3.84 -16.09
CA GLU A 81 -17.43 -4.62 -15.62
C GLU A 81 -17.79 -6.11 -15.44
N PRO A 82 -16.82 -7.04 -15.54
CA PRO A 82 -17.05 -8.46 -15.31
C PRO A 82 -17.48 -8.77 -13.88
N SER A 83 -18.24 -9.85 -13.68
CA SER A 83 -18.58 -10.30 -12.35
C SER A 83 -17.37 -10.94 -11.64
N GLU A 84 -17.04 -10.45 -10.45
CA GLU A 84 -16.02 -11.05 -9.56
C GLU A 84 -16.29 -12.55 -9.29
N ALA A 85 -17.56 -12.97 -9.34
CA ALA A 85 -17.97 -14.37 -9.21
C ALA A 85 -17.72 -15.21 -10.48
N GLU A 86 -17.71 -14.61 -11.69
CA GLU A 86 -17.26 -15.29 -12.92
C GLU A 86 -15.74 -15.47 -12.90
N ILE A 87 -15.02 -14.39 -12.56
CA ILE A 87 -13.55 -14.36 -12.44
C ILE A 87 -13.08 -15.43 -11.48
N SER A 88 -13.60 -15.41 -10.25
CA SER A 88 -13.22 -16.36 -9.19
C SER A 88 -13.44 -17.82 -9.59
N ARG A 89 -14.55 -18.12 -10.29
CA ARG A 89 -14.95 -19.50 -10.64
C ARG A 89 -14.31 -20.03 -11.92
N THR A 90 -13.97 -19.17 -12.88
CA THR A 90 -13.61 -19.59 -14.24
C THR A 90 -12.27 -19.06 -14.75
N GLN A 91 -11.66 -18.11 -14.05
CA GLN A 91 -10.45 -17.38 -14.49
C GLN A 91 -10.62 -16.69 -15.85
N LYS A 92 -11.88 -16.41 -16.24
CA LYS A 92 -12.28 -15.58 -17.37
C LYS A 92 -13.05 -14.37 -16.85
N ALA A 93 -13.00 -13.31 -17.64
CA ALA A 93 -13.67 -12.04 -17.36
C ALA A 93 -14.47 -11.64 -18.60
N THR A 94 -15.79 -11.59 -18.48
CA THR A 94 -16.70 -11.18 -19.56
C THR A 94 -17.19 -9.76 -19.32
N LEU A 95 -16.72 -8.80 -20.13
CA LEU A 95 -17.27 -7.45 -20.18
C LEU A 95 -18.57 -7.47 -21.00
N VAL A 96 -19.56 -6.66 -20.63
CA VAL A 96 -20.82 -6.55 -21.36
C VAL A 96 -21.03 -5.11 -21.82
N CYS A 97 -21.10 -4.90 -23.13
CA CYS A 97 -21.55 -3.66 -23.74
C CYS A 97 -23.06 -3.74 -23.99
N LEU A 98 -23.78 -2.66 -23.68
CA LEU A 98 -25.20 -2.52 -23.94
C LEU A 98 -25.46 -1.18 -24.64
N ALA A 99 -26.15 -1.23 -25.77
CA ALA A 99 -26.73 -0.08 -26.45
C ALA A 99 -28.24 -0.07 -26.20
N THR A 100 -28.79 1.04 -25.74
CA THR A 100 -30.22 1.19 -25.42
C THR A 100 -30.83 2.46 -26.00
N GLY A 101 -32.16 2.49 -26.10
CA GLY A 101 -32.95 3.67 -26.43
C GLY A 101 -32.77 4.20 -27.86
N PHE A 102 -32.39 3.36 -28.83
CA PHE A 102 -32.13 3.79 -30.21
C PHE A 102 -33.24 3.45 -31.21
N TYR A 103 -33.26 4.20 -32.32
CA TYR A 103 -34.12 4.00 -33.48
C TYR A 103 -33.51 4.76 -34.68
N PRO A 104 -33.49 4.22 -35.92
CA PRO A 104 -33.89 2.87 -36.32
C PRO A 104 -32.98 1.80 -35.71
N ASP A 105 -33.29 0.53 -35.92
CA ASP A 105 -32.57 -0.61 -35.35
C ASP A 105 -31.18 -0.88 -36.00
N HIS A 106 -30.88 -0.24 -37.12
CA HIS A 106 -29.64 -0.44 -37.88
C HIS A 106 -28.39 0.12 -37.16
N VAL A 107 -27.70 -0.71 -36.36
CA VAL A 107 -26.46 -0.38 -35.66
C VAL A 107 -25.41 -1.50 -35.72
N GLU A 108 -24.12 -1.14 -35.72
CA GLU A 108 -23.00 -2.11 -35.63
C GLU A 108 -22.19 -1.95 -34.34
N LEU A 109 -21.97 -3.05 -33.59
CA LEU A 109 -21.17 -3.06 -32.36
C LEU A 109 -19.76 -3.62 -32.62
N THR A 110 -18.74 -2.85 -32.26
CA THR A 110 -17.32 -3.22 -32.37
C THR A 110 -16.59 -3.06 -31.04
N TRP A 111 -15.70 -4.01 -30.72
CA TRP A 111 -14.84 -3.93 -29.54
C TRP A 111 -13.43 -3.52 -29.92
N TRP A 112 -12.84 -2.66 -29.09
CA TRP A 112 -11.49 -2.16 -29.21
C TRP A 112 -10.76 -2.39 -27.88
N VAL A 113 -9.56 -2.94 -27.95
CA VAL A 113 -8.69 -3.19 -26.80
C VAL A 113 -7.33 -2.56 -27.08
N ASN A 114 -6.86 -1.68 -26.21
CA ASN A 114 -5.60 -0.94 -26.37
C ASN A 114 -5.46 -0.28 -27.77
N ARG A 115 -6.54 0.36 -28.23
CA ARG A 115 -6.67 1.00 -29.57
C ARG A 115 -6.62 0.06 -30.78
N LYS A 116 -6.69 -1.26 -30.59
CA LYS A 116 -6.82 -2.25 -31.67
C LYS A 116 -8.20 -2.89 -31.64
N GLN A 117 -8.89 -2.95 -32.78
CA GLN A 117 -10.16 -3.67 -32.90
C GLN A 117 -9.96 -5.17 -32.63
N VAL A 118 -10.88 -5.80 -31.90
CA VAL A 118 -10.86 -7.22 -31.56
C VAL A 118 -12.16 -7.93 -31.94
N THR A 119 -12.03 -9.17 -32.37
CA THR A 119 -13.13 -10.09 -32.70
C THR A 119 -13.05 -11.40 -31.91
N THR A 120 -11.83 -11.82 -31.53
CA THR A 120 -11.60 -12.99 -30.66
C THR A 120 -12.29 -12.82 -29.31
N GLY A 121 -13.18 -13.75 -28.96
CA GLY A 121 -13.92 -13.70 -27.70
C GLY A 121 -15.10 -12.71 -27.67
N VAL A 122 -15.43 -12.09 -28.80
CA VAL A 122 -16.63 -11.23 -28.95
C VAL A 122 -17.86 -12.07 -29.29
N SER A 123 -18.97 -11.80 -28.61
CA SER A 123 -20.30 -12.36 -28.89
C SER A 123 -21.34 -11.24 -28.79
N THR A 124 -21.69 -10.67 -29.94
CA THR A 124 -22.83 -9.74 -30.10
C THR A 124 -24.11 -10.53 -30.29
N ASP A 125 -25.22 -10.06 -29.74
CA ASP A 125 -26.55 -10.60 -30.05
C ASP A 125 -26.85 -10.45 -31.56
N PRO A 126 -27.61 -11.36 -32.20
CA PRO A 126 -27.67 -11.42 -33.66
C PRO A 126 -28.42 -10.24 -34.29
N GLU A 127 -29.48 -9.77 -33.62
CA GLU A 127 -30.42 -8.74 -34.07
C GLU A 127 -30.85 -7.90 -32.84
N PRO A 128 -31.16 -6.60 -33.00
CA PRO A 128 -31.71 -5.78 -31.93
C PRO A 128 -33.12 -6.23 -31.50
N TYR A 129 -33.50 -5.96 -30.25
CA TYR A 129 -34.84 -6.23 -29.74
C TYR A 129 -35.54 -4.94 -29.28
N LYS A 130 -36.87 -4.87 -29.42
CA LYS A 130 -37.67 -3.76 -28.88
C LYS A 130 -37.60 -3.71 -27.35
N GLU A 131 -37.43 -2.52 -26.79
CA GLU A 131 -37.52 -2.26 -25.34
C GLU A 131 -38.92 -2.55 -24.78
N ASP A 132 -39.96 -2.19 -25.54
CA ASP A 132 -41.36 -2.55 -25.29
C ASP A 132 -41.93 -3.30 -26.51
N PRO A 133 -42.00 -4.64 -26.48
CA PRO A 133 -42.54 -5.43 -27.58
C PRO A 133 -44.02 -5.17 -27.89
N ALA A 134 -44.78 -4.52 -27.00
CA ALA A 134 -46.20 -4.20 -27.21
C ALA A 134 -46.42 -2.85 -27.90
N ARG A 135 -45.35 -2.09 -28.17
CA ARG A 135 -45.41 -0.72 -28.69
C ARG A 135 -44.73 -0.60 -30.06
N ASP A 136 -45.39 0.04 -31.03
CA ASP A 136 -44.88 0.15 -32.40
C ASP A 136 -43.82 1.23 -32.58
N ASP A 137 -43.91 2.32 -31.82
CA ASP A 137 -42.87 3.33 -31.66
C ASP A 137 -41.87 3.01 -30.51
N SER A 138 -41.75 1.73 -30.14
CA SER A 138 -40.68 1.29 -29.22
C SER A 138 -39.30 1.54 -29.82
N ARG A 139 -38.38 1.98 -28.96
CA ARG A 139 -36.94 1.98 -29.22
C ARG A 139 -36.36 0.57 -29.10
N TYR A 140 -35.10 0.44 -29.49
CA TYR A 140 -34.36 -0.82 -29.54
C TYR A 140 -33.22 -0.89 -28.53
N CYS A 141 -32.89 -2.12 -28.16
CA CYS A 141 -31.72 -2.52 -27.38
C CYS A 141 -30.88 -3.54 -28.17
N LEU A 142 -29.56 -3.53 -27.96
CA LEU A 142 -28.64 -4.55 -28.47
C LEU A 142 -27.44 -4.70 -27.52
N SER A 143 -26.98 -5.93 -27.25
CA SER A 143 -25.81 -6.16 -26.38
C SER A 143 -24.69 -6.93 -27.08
N SER A 144 -23.47 -6.75 -26.56
CA SER A 144 -22.28 -7.49 -26.99
C SER A 144 -21.39 -7.82 -25.80
N ARG A 145 -20.78 -9.00 -25.82
CA ARG A 145 -20.02 -9.56 -24.70
C ARG A 145 -18.60 -9.85 -25.17
N LEU A 146 -17.60 -9.32 -24.47
CA LEU A 146 -16.18 -9.54 -24.75
C LEU A 146 -15.56 -10.36 -23.63
N ARG A 147 -15.15 -11.59 -23.93
CA ARG A 147 -14.57 -12.52 -22.95
C ARG A 147 -13.05 -12.60 -23.06
N VAL A 148 -12.36 -12.19 -22.00
CA VAL A 148 -10.90 -12.23 -21.85
C VAL A 148 -10.48 -13.14 -20.69
N THR A 149 -9.17 -13.31 -20.46
CA THR A 149 -8.65 -13.98 -19.26
C THR A 149 -8.68 -13.01 -18.07
N ALA A 150 -8.84 -13.55 -16.84
CA ALA A 150 -8.77 -12.75 -15.62
C ALA A 150 -7.48 -11.91 -15.57
N ALA A 151 -6.32 -12.53 -15.77
CA ALA A 151 -5.03 -11.83 -15.79
C ALA A 151 -4.90 -10.71 -16.85
N PHE A 152 -5.73 -10.72 -17.91
CA PHE A 152 -5.80 -9.62 -18.89
C PHE A 152 -6.76 -8.51 -18.45
N TRP A 153 -7.85 -8.84 -17.74
CA TRP A 153 -8.71 -7.85 -17.09
C TRP A 153 -7.99 -7.14 -15.93
N HIS A 154 -7.25 -7.87 -15.08
CA HIS A 154 -6.61 -7.29 -13.89
C HIS A 154 -5.34 -6.45 -14.17
N ASN A 155 -5.04 -6.15 -15.43
CA ASN A 155 -3.94 -5.25 -15.80
C ASN A 155 -4.48 -3.83 -16.01
N PRO A 156 -4.14 -2.85 -15.15
CA PRO A 156 -4.70 -1.48 -15.21
C PRO A 156 -4.23 -0.68 -16.44
N ARG A 157 -3.27 -1.20 -17.21
CA ARG A 157 -2.85 -0.60 -18.49
C ARG A 157 -3.74 -1.02 -19.66
N ASN A 158 -4.63 -2.00 -19.46
CA ASN A 158 -5.54 -2.44 -20.51
C ASN A 158 -6.79 -1.56 -20.53
N HIS A 159 -7.09 -1.04 -21.72
CA HIS A 159 -8.24 -0.18 -22.01
C HIS A 159 -9.19 -0.91 -22.95
N PHE A 160 -10.47 -0.97 -22.56
CA PHE A 160 -11.54 -1.65 -23.28
C PHE A 160 -12.56 -0.60 -23.73
N ARG A 161 -12.86 -0.55 -25.02
CA ARG A 161 -13.84 0.39 -25.60
C ARG A 161 -14.82 -0.37 -26.46
N CYS A 162 -16.11 -0.25 -26.15
CA CYS A 162 -17.18 -0.64 -27.05
C CYS A 162 -17.56 0.57 -27.90
N GLN A 163 -17.62 0.41 -29.22
CA GLN A 163 -18.05 1.44 -30.15
C GLN A 163 -19.25 0.93 -30.95
N VAL A 164 -20.34 1.70 -30.88
CA VAL A 164 -21.56 1.54 -31.65
C VAL A 164 -21.56 2.52 -32.80
N GLN A 165 -21.57 2.01 -34.02
CA GLN A 165 -21.85 2.81 -35.21
C GLN A 165 -23.37 2.90 -35.38
N PHE A 166 -23.91 4.10 -35.30
CA PHE A 166 -25.34 4.38 -35.43
C PHE A 166 -25.65 5.03 -36.77
N HIS A 167 -26.58 4.45 -37.52
CA HIS A 167 -27.01 4.94 -38.82
C HIS A 167 -28.24 5.85 -38.68
N GLY A 168 -27.98 7.06 -38.20
CA GLY A 168 -28.95 8.16 -38.14
C GLY A 168 -29.00 8.97 -39.43
N LEU A 169 -29.66 10.14 -39.36
CA LEU A 169 -29.96 11.00 -40.50
C LEU A 169 -28.70 11.47 -41.27
N THR A 170 -28.93 11.87 -42.52
CA THR A 170 -27.96 12.49 -43.42
C THR A 170 -28.12 14.01 -43.42
N ASP A 171 -27.18 14.75 -44.01
CA ASP A 171 -27.29 16.22 -44.11
C ASP A 171 -28.48 16.68 -44.98
N GLN A 172 -28.99 15.83 -45.88
CA GLN A 172 -30.09 16.17 -46.80
C GLN A 172 -31.48 16.14 -46.16
N ASP A 173 -31.64 15.42 -45.04
CA ASP A 173 -32.94 15.25 -44.38
C ASP A 173 -33.39 16.54 -43.67
N GLN A 174 -34.65 16.93 -43.83
CA GLN A 174 -35.19 18.15 -43.21
C GLN A 174 -35.45 17.91 -41.72
N TRP A 175 -34.82 18.71 -40.85
CA TRP A 175 -34.91 18.59 -39.40
C TRP A 175 -35.42 19.88 -38.78
N GLU A 176 -36.66 19.85 -38.28
CA GLU A 176 -37.36 21.03 -37.76
C GLU A 176 -37.49 21.06 -36.23
N GLU A 177 -36.98 20.06 -35.49
CA GLU A 177 -37.05 19.99 -34.02
C GLU A 177 -35.94 20.86 -33.38
N GLN A 178 -36.28 22.07 -32.90
CA GLN A 178 -35.28 23.02 -32.34
C GLN A 178 -34.71 22.60 -30.97
N ASP A 179 -35.49 21.90 -30.13
CA ASP A 179 -35.07 21.52 -28.78
C ASP A 179 -33.97 20.43 -28.75
N ARG A 180 -33.56 19.93 -29.92
CA ARG A 180 -32.72 18.74 -30.05
C ARG A 180 -31.80 18.78 -31.26
N ALA A 181 -30.53 18.42 -31.04
CA ALA A 181 -29.56 18.29 -32.12
C ALA A 181 -29.92 17.14 -33.07
N LYS A 182 -29.85 17.40 -34.39
CA LYS A 182 -30.14 16.46 -35.47
C LYS A 182 -29.37 15.14 -35.26
N PRO A 183 -30.05 13.98 -35.16
CA PRO A 183 -29.45 12.69 -34.84
C PRO A 183 -28.79 12.07 -36.08
N VAL A 184 -27.66 12.63 -36.50
CA VAL A 184 -26.91 12.19 -37.68
C VAL A 184 -26.21 10.83 -37.47
N THR A 185 -25.79 10.19 -38.57
CA THR A 185 -24.90 9.01 -38.51
C THR A 185 -23.61 9.32 -37.73
N GLN A 186 -23.33 8.56 -36.67
CA GLN A 186 -22.21 8.83 -35.75
C GLN A 186 -21.71 7.57 -35.02
N ASN A 187 -20.52 7.67 -34.43
CA ASN A 187 -19.91 6.61 -33.60
C ASN A 187 -20.01 6.98 -32.11
N ILE A 188 -20.86 6.27 -31.35
CA ILE A 188 -21.00 6.41 -29.91
C ILE A 188 -20.15 5.33 -29.24
N SER A 189 -19.46 5.64 -28.14
CA SER A 189 -18.63 4.64 -27.46
C SER A 189 -18.59 4.81 -25.95
N ALA A 190 -18.58 3.68 -25.24
CA ALA A 190 -18.33 3.60 -23.81
C ALA A 190 -17.05 2.82 -23.52
N GLU A 191 -16.38 3.15 -22.42
CA GLU A 191 -15.04 2.67 -22.08
C GLU A 191 -14.98 2.11 -20.66
N ALA A 192 -14.16 1.09 -20.47
CA ALA A 192 -13.80 0.51 -19.19
C ALA A 192 -12.27 0.29 -19.12
N TRP A 193 -11.71 0.42 -17.94
CA TRP A 193 -10.28 0.20 -17.68
C TRP A 193 -10.10 -1.09 -16.90
N GLY A 194 -9.01 -1.83 -17.19
CA GLY A 194 -8.65 -3.01 -16.41
C GLY A 194 -8.41 -2.66 -14.94
N ARG A 195 -8.70 -3.61 -14.03
CA ARG A 195 -8.71 -3.35 -12.59
C ARG A 195 -7.54 -4.03 -11.89
N ALA A 196 -6.56 -3.25 -11.43
CA ALA A 196 -5.54 -3.80 -10.54
C ALA A 196 -6.19 -4.27 -9.23
N ASP A 197 -6.18 -5.57 -8.97
CA ASP A 197 -6.68 -6.14 -7.72
C ASP A 197 -5.75 -5.74 -6.56
N CYS A 198 -6.19 -4.73 -5.81
CA CYS A 198 -5.74 -4.48 -4.44
C CYS A 198 -6.48 -5.37 -3.41
N GLY A 199 -7.37 -6.25 -3.87
CA GLY A 199 -8.10 -7.21 -3.05
C GLY A 199 -7.23 -8.41 -2.66
N VAL A 200 -6.98 -8.58 -1.36
CA VAL A 200 -6.32 -9.78 -0.82
C VAL A 200 -7.27 -10.97 -0.96
N THR A 201 -6.99 -11.87 -1.92
CA THR A 201 -7.75 -13.11 -2.08
C THR A 201 -7.46 -14.07 -0.93
N SER A 202 -8.43 -14.92 -0.57
CA SER A 202 -8.25 -15.94 0.48
C SER A 202 -7.08 -16.89 0.21
N ALA A 203 -6.82 -17.21 -1.06
CA ALA A 203 -5.65 -17.98 -1.48
C ALA A 203 -4.34 -17.23 -1.19
N SER A 204 -4.26 -15.93 -1.50
CA SER A 204 -3.09 -15.10 -1.15
C SER A 204 -2.92 -14.93 0.36
N TYR A 205 -4.01 -14.92 1.13
CA TYR A 205 -3.95 -14.94 2.59
C TYR A 205 -3.38 -16.25 3.12
N GLN A 206 -3.84 -17.42 2.63
CA GLN A 206 -3.31 -18.71 3.05
C GLN A 206 -1.84 -18.90 2.65
N GLN A 207 -1.45 -18.51 1.43
CA GLN A 207 -0.06 -18.63 0.97
C GLN A 207 0.87 -17.57 1.60
N GLY A 208 0.34 -16.38 1.90
CA GLY A 208 1.01 -15.35 2.69
C GLY A 208 1.22 -15.77 4.14
N VAL A 209 0.20 -16.35 4.79
CA VAL A 209 0.32 -16.91 6.16
C VAL A 209 1.28 -18.09 6.18
N LEU A 210 1.21 -19.03 5.23
CA LEU A 210 2.14 -20.17 5.17
C LEU A 210 3.59 -19.74 4.93
N SER A 211 3.84 -18.77 4.05
CA SER A 211 5.21 -18.24 3.85
C SER A 211 5.68 -17.41 5.04
N ALA A 212 4.79 -16.64 5.68
CA ALA A 212 5.11 -15.90 6.90
C ALA A 212 5.38 -16.82 8.11
N THR A 213 4.62 -17.91 8.29
CA THR A 213 4.90 -18.89 9.36
C THR A 213 6.18 -19.65 9.07
N LEU A 214 6.44 -20.09 7.84
CA LEU A 214 7.68 -20.78 7.50
C LEU A 214 8.91 -19.84 7.66
N LEU A 215 8.77 -18.55 7.33
CA LEU A 215 9.79 -17.54 7.64
C LEU A 215 9.92 -17.30 9.15
N TYR A 216 8.83 -17.26 9.91
CA TYR A 216 8.82 -17.08 11.36
C TYR A 216 9.47 -18.27 12.08
N GLU A 217 9.17 -19.50 11.68
CA GLU A 217 9.83 -20.73 12.17
C GLU A 217 11.31 -20.80 11.76
N ILE A 218 11.68 -20.33 10.55
CA ILE A 218 13.09 -20.20 10.17
C ILE A 218 13.79 -19.11 11.01
N LEU A 219 13.11 -18.02 11.35
CA LEU A 219 13.65 -16.95 12.19
C LEU A 219 13.74 -17.37 13.66
N LEU A 220 12.78 -18.14 14.18
CA LEU A 220 12.83 -18.79 15.49
C LEU A 220 13.93 -19.86 15.54
N GLY A 221 14.03 -20.71 14.53
CA GLY A 221 15.10 -21.70 14.39
C GLY A 221 16.48 -21.05 14.35
N LYS A 222 16.63 -19.95 13.61
CA LYS A 222 17.86 -19.14 13.62
C LYS A 222 18.09 -18.47 14.98
N ALA A 223 17.08 -17.83 15.58
CA ALA A 223 17.22 -17.12 16.84
C ALA A 223 17.52 -18.05 18.02
N THR A 224 16.90 -19.23 18.06
CA THR A 224 17.20 -20.29 19.03
C THR A 224 18.57 -20.92 18.78
N LEU A 225 18.97 -21.16 17.54
CA LEU A 225 20.33 -21.67 17.25
C LEU A 225 21.41 -20.62 17.56
N TYR A 226 21.16 -19.33 17.29
CA TYR A 226 22.01 -18.23 17.77
C TYR A 226 22.00 -18.13 19.29
N ALA A 227 20.85 -18.25 19.96
CA ALA A 227 20.78 -18.20 21.42
C ALA A 227 21.49 -19.39 22.08
N VAL A 228 21.37 -20.60 21.53
CA VAL A 228 22.10 -21.79 21.96
C VAL A 228 23.59 -21.60 21.72
N LEU A 229 24.01 -21.17 20.53
CA LEU A 229 25.43 -21.00 20.17
C LEU A 229 26.07 -19.85 20.97
N VAL A 230 25.38 -18.73 21.18
CA VAL A 230 25.81 -17.66 22.09
C VAL A 230 25.81 -18.13 23.53
N SER A 231 24.81 -18.89 24.00
CA SER A 231 24.83 -19.44 25.37
C SER A 231 25.96 -20.45 25.57
N ALA A 232 26.32 -21.23 24.55
CA ALA A 232 27.44 -22.15 24.59
C ALA A 232 28.78 -21.39 24.57
N LEU A 233 28.91 -20.35 23.75
CA LEU A 233 30.08 -19.46 23.77
C LEU A 233 30.21 -18.71 25.10
N VAL A 234 29.10 -18.24 25.70
CA VAL A 234 29.08 -17.57 27.00
C VAL A 234 29.33 -18.56 28.15
N LEU A 235 28.82 -19.78 28.08
CA LEU A 235 29.09 -20.82 29.09
C LEU A 235 30.54 -21.28 29.01
N MET A 236 31.08 -21.47 27.80
CA MET A 236 32.51 -21.75 27.59
C MET A 236 33.36 -20.56 28.05
N ALA A 237 32.99 -19.31 27.74
CA ALA A 237 33.68 -18.13 28.23
C ALA A 237 33.63 -18.04 29.76
N MET A 238 32.50 -18.32 30.40
CA MET A 238 32.37 -18.40 31.88
C MET A 238 33.19 -19.54 32.49
N LEU A 239 33.38 -20.66 31.77
CA LEU A 239 34.19 -21.80 32.20
C LEU A 239 35.70 -21.56 32.03
N TYR A 240 36.12 -20.72 31.08
CA TYR A 240 37.52 -20.31 30.90
C TYR A 240 37.87 -19.02 31.68
N PHE A 241 36.90 -18.14 31.90
CA PHE A 241 36.97 -16.90 32.67
C PHE A 241 35.70 -16.77 33.52
N GLY A 242 35.78 -17.18 34.78
CA GLY A 242 34.78 -16.75 35.77
C GLY A 242 34.78 -15.22 35.90
N ALA A 243 33.71 -14.66 36.48
CA ALA A 243 33.67 -13.23 36.80
C ALA A 243 34.90 -12.84 37.63
N GLY A 244 35.80 -12.05 37.05
CA GLY A 244 37.16 -11.88 37.56
C GLY A 244 37.18 -11.23 38.94
N SER A 245 37.78 -11.91 39.92
CA SER A 245 37.96 -11.39 41.28
C SER A 245 38.94 -10.21 41.29
N LYS A 246 38.42 -9.00 41.05
CA LYS A 246 39.21 -7.76 41.04
C LYS A 246 39.62 -7.38 42.47
N LEU A 247 40.81 -7.84 42.88
CA LEU A 247 41.45 -7.42 44.12
C LEU A 247 42.21 -6.11 43.91
N THR A 248 41.74 -5.03 44.53
CA THR A 248 42.52 -3.79 44.66
C THR A 248 43.22 -3.80 46.01
N VAL A 249 44.55 -3.81 46.01
CA VAL A 249 45.34 -3.66 47.25
C VAL A 249 45.44 -2.16 47.56
N LEU A 250 45.16 -1.78 48.80
CA LEU A 250 45.16 -0.40 49.27
C LEU A 250 46.35 -0.17 50.19
N ASP A 251 47.47 0.29 49.65
CA ASP A 251 48.70 0.56 50.42
C ASP A 251 48.56 1.80 51.32
N ASP A 252 47.73 2.77 50.91
CA ASP A 252 47.44 4.00 51.65
C ASP A 252 45.92 4.18 51.80
N LEU A 253 45.42 3.88 52.99
CA LEU A 253 43.99 3.97 53.32
C LEU A 253 43.47 5.41 53.29
N SER A 254 44.34 6.43 53.49
CA SER A 254 43.93 7.83 53.49
C SER A 254 43.42 8.31 52.12
N GLN A 255 43.75 7.60 51.04
CA GLN A 255 43.29 7.92 49.69
C GLN A 255 41.86 7.43 49.39
N VAL A 256 41.23 6.63 50.27
CA VAL A 256 39.90 6.06 50.03
C VAL A 256 38.81 7.14 50.12
N HIS A 257 38.30 7.59 48.98
CA HIS A 257 37.30 8.66 48.89
C HIS A 257 35.96 8.14 48.35
N PRO A 258 34.83 8.41 49.02
CA PRO A 258 33.51 8.06 48.51
C PRO A 258 33.08 9.01 47.37
N PRO A 259 32.24 8.54 46.43
CA PRO A 259 31.84 9.31 45.25
C PRO A 259 30.92 10.49 45.59
N LYS A 260 31.16 11.61 44.92
CA LYS A 260 30.16 12.65 44.72
C LYS A 260 29.24 12.21 43.57
N VAL A 261 27.95 12.12 43.85
CA VAL A 261 26.95 11.65 42.88
C VAL A 261 26.05 12.81 42.48
N ALA A 262 25.83 13.00 41.19
CA ALA A 262 24.89 13.96 40.63
C ALA A 262 23.96 13.27 39.62
N VAL A 263 22.70 13.72 39.55
CA VAL A 263 21.77 13.38 38.46
C VAL A 263 21.45 14.67 37.70
N PHE A 264 21.70 14.66 36.39
CA PHE A 264 21.36 15.73 35.47
C PHE A 264 20.01 15.46 34.82
N GLU A 265 19.20 16.52 34.72
CA GLU A 265 17.92 16.49 33.99
C GLU A 265 18.15 16.28 32.48
N PRO A 266 17.16 15.72 31.76
CA PRO A 266 17.22 15.58 30.30
C PRO A 266 17.28 16.92 29.59
N SER A 267 17.87 16.96 28.38
CA SER A 267 17.88 18.17 27.57
C SER A 267 16.53 18.41 26.89
N GLU A 268 15.98 19.61 27.03
CA GLU A 268 14.76 20.05 26.33
C GLU A 268 14.88 19.92 24.79
N ALA A 269 16.10 20.04 24.25
CA ALA A 269 16.38 19.83 22.83
C ALA A 269 16.31 18.34 22.43
N GLU A 270 16.63 17.40 23.34
CA GLU A 270 16.38 15.98 23.11
C GLU A 270 14.89 15.67 23.14
N ILE A 271 14.20 16.14 24.19
CA ILE A 271 12.76 15.95 24.41
C ILE A 271 11.99 16.43 23.18
N SER A 272 12.20 17.69 22.80
CA SER A 272 11.52 18.33 21.66
C SER A 272 11.75 17.56 20.35
N ARG A 273 13.00 17.14 20.08
CA ARG A 273 13.38 16.50 18.82
C ARG A 273 13.00 15.01 18.74
N THR A 274 12.95 14.30 19.86
CA THR A 274 12.90 12.81 19.86
C THR A 274 11.76 12.20 20.68
N GLN A 275 11.04 13.00 21.47
CA GLN A 275 10.00 12.54 22.41
C GLN A 275 10.50 11.48 23.43
N LYS A 276 11.82 11.45 23.64
CA LYS A 276 12.52 10.69 24.69
C LYS A 276 13.26 11.66 25.59
N ALA A 277 13.52 11.21 26.81
CA ALA A 277 14.23 11.98 27.82
C ALA A 277 15.29 11.09 28.45
N THR A 278 16.57 11.45 28.31
CA THR A 278 17.69 10.74 28.96
C THR A 278 18.21 11.52 30.17
N LEU A 279 18.03 10.94 31.36
CA LEU A 279 18.69 11.38 32.58
C LEU A 279 20.12 10.85 32.59
N VAL A 280 21.06 11.61 33.16
CA VAL A 280 22.47 11.19 33.31
C VAL A 280 22.86 11.24 34.78
N CYS A 281 23.30 10.11 35.32
CA CYS A 281 23.95 10.01 36.61
C CYS A 281 25.47 10.03 36.42
N LEU A 282 26.17 10.78 37.27
CA LEU A 282 27.62 10.88 37.27
C LEU A 282 28.15 10.70 38.70
N ALA A 283 29.00 9.70 38.90
CA ALA A 283 29.82 9.51 40.09
C ALA A 283 31.22 10.08 39.81
N THR A 284 31.77 10.87 40.74
CA THR A 284 33.07 11.57 40.60
C THR A 284 33.85 11.58 41.91
N GLY A 285 35.16 11.77 41.81
CA GLY A 285 36.07 11.97 42.93
C GLY A 285 36.25 10.76 43.85
N PHE A 286 36.01 9.53 43.38
CA PHE A 286 36.10 8.33 44.20
C PHE A 286 37.39 7.54 44.04
N TYR A 287 37.76 6.79 45.09
CA TYR A 287 38.86 5.83 45.11
C TYR A 287 38.63 4.83 46.27
N PRO A 288 38.88 3.51 46.11
CA PRO A 288 39.27 2.82 44.88
C PRO A 288 38.15 2.85 43.84
N ASP A 289 38.43 2.31 42.65
CA ASP A 289 37.49 2.33 41.52
C ASP A 289 36.28 1.36 41.65
N HIS A 290 36.16 0.62 42.77
CA HIS A 290 35.12 -0.38 42.95
C HIS A 290 33.76 0.24 43.33
N VAL A 291 32.92 0.50 42.32
CA VAL A 291 31.56 1.05 42.45
C VAL A 291 30.54 0.33 41.55
N GLU A 292 29.28 0.26 41.99
CA GLU A 292 28.15 -0.19 41.17
C GLU A 292 27.07 0.91 41.05
N LEU A 293 26.58 1.19 39.85
CA LEU A 293 25.51 2.18 39.60
C LEU A 293 24.17 1.49 39.32
N THR A 294 23.15 1.81 40.13
CA THR A 294 21.78 1.30 39.97
C THR A 294 20.76 2.43 39.87
N TRP A 295 19.78 2.29 38.98
CA TRP A 295 18.67 3.23 38.84
C TRP A 295 17.41 2.74 39.54
N TRP A 296 16.73 3.66 40.20
CA TRP A 296 15.47 3.45 40.90
C TRP A 296 14.45 4.48 40.42
N VAL A 297 13.24 4.01 40.11
CA VAL A 297 12.11 4.84 39.68
C VAL A 297 10.91 4.51 40.55
N ASN A 298 10.33 5.50 41.22
CA ASN A 298 9.19 5.33 42.14
C ASN A 298 9.40 4.23 43.20
N ARG A 299 10.63 4.12 43.73
CA ARG A 299 11.11 3.08 44.68
C ARG A 299 11.22 1.66 44.12
N LYS A 300 11.13 1.46 42.79
CA LYS A 300 11.45 0.18 42.12
C LYS A 300 12.76 0.30 41.33
N GLN A 301 13.66 -0.66 41.48
CA GLN A 301 14.88 -0.74 40.66
C GLN A 301 14.52 -0.96 39.18
N VAL A 302 15.24 -0.31 38.26
CA VAL A 302 15.03 -0.43 36.81
C VAL A 302 16.35 -0.73 36.09
N THR A 303 16.27 -1.57 35.07
CA THR A 303 17.36 -1.92 34.15
C THR A 303 17.01 -1.62 32.69
N THR A 304 15.72 -1.60 32.34
CA THR A 304 15.23 -1.24 31.00
C THR A 304 15.57 0.22 30.67
N GLY A 305 16.30 0.44 29.57
CA GLY A 305 16.72 1.78 29.16
C GLY A 305 17.91 2.36 29.95
N VAL A 306 18.55 1.56 30.82
CA VAL A 306 19.80 1.93 31.50
C VAL A 306 20.99 1.60 30.60
N SER A 307 21.98 2.50 30.58
CA SER A 307 23.29 2.31 29.95
C SER A 307 24.37 2.94 30.84
N THR A 308 25.09 2.11 31.59
CA THR A 308 26.27 2.49 32.38
C THR A 308 27.53 2.32 31.53
N ASP A 309 28.52 3.19 31.69
CA ASP A 309 29.83 2.98 31.06
C ASP A 309 30.48 1.70 31.64
N PRO A 310 31.29 0.94 30.87
CA PRO A 310 31.69 -0.42 31.26
C PRO A 310 32.67 -0.47 32.43
N GLU A 311 33.54 0.53 32.56
CA GLU A 311 34.56 0.64 33.60
C GLU A 311 34.71 2.11 34.06
N PRO A 312 35.05 2.37 35.33
CA PRO A 312 35.46 3.69 35.80
C PRO A 312 36.75 4.16 35.10
N TYR A 313 36.87 5.46 34.88
CA TYR A 313 38.07 6.08 34.32
C TYR A 313 38.66 7.12 35.27
N LYS A 314 40.00 7.30 35.22
CA LYS A 314 40.72 8.32 35.99
C LYS A 314 40.27 9.73 35.56
N GLU A 315 40.04 10.60 36.54
CA GLU A 315 39.74 12.02 36.32
C GLU A 315 40.97 12.77 35.74
N ASP A 316 42.18 12.37 36.13
CA ASP A 316 43.46 12.78 35.52
C ASP A 316 44.26 11.53 35.09
N PRO A 317 44.22 11.14 33.80
CA PRO A 317 44.98 9.99 33.31
C PRO A 317 46.50 10.09 33.45
N ALA A 318 47.07 11.27 33.71
CA ALA A 318 48.51 11.47 33.88
C ALA A 318 48.99 11.28 35.33
N ARG A 319 48.07 11.01 36.28
CA ARG A 319 48.36 10.85 37.71
C ARG A 319 48.06 9.45 38.22
N ASP A 320 48.94 8.91 39.04
CA ASP A 320 48.73 7.61 39.68
C ASP A 320 47.80 7.70 40.89
N ASP A 321 47.86 8.81 41.63
CA ASP A 321 46.93 9.17 42.71
C ASP A 321 45.61 9.79 42.21
N SER A 322 45.29 9.64 40.91
CA SER A 322 44.03 10.13 40.36
C SER A 322 42.84 9.36 40.93
N ARG A 323 41.85 10.13 41.37
CA ARG A 323 40.49 9.64 41.62
C ARG A 323 39.81 9.23 40.31
N TYR A 324 38.72 8.51 40.45
CA TYR A 324 37.92 7.93 39.38
C TYR A 324 36.55 8.60 39.25
N CYS A 325 36.00 8.51 38.05
CA CYS A 325 34.62 8.85 37.74
C CYS A 325 33.97 7.79 36.85
N LEU A 326 32.63 7.73 36.88
CA LEU A 326 31.82 6.74 36.16
C LEU A 326 30.42 7.32 35.90
N SER A 327 29.85 7.11 34.71
CA SER A 327 28.50 7.61 34.39
C SER A 327 27.51 6.50 34.01
N SER A 328 26.23 6.79 34.21
CA SER A 328 25.11 5.94 33.80
C SER A 328 23.96 6.79 33.27
N ARG A 329 23.26 6.29 32.25
CA ARG A 329 22.25 7.02 31.51
C ARG A 329 20.94 6.24 31.54
N LEU A 330 19.83 6.89 31.89
CA LEU A 330 18.49 6.29 31.93
C LEU A 330 17.58 6.95 30.91
N ARG A 331 17.16 6.21 29.88
CA ARG A 331 16.31 6.70 28.78
C ARG A 331 14.85 6.34 28.99
N VAL A 332 14.00 7.34 29.18
CA VAL A 332 12.53 7.20 29.30
C VAL A 332 11.79 7.95 28.18
N THR A 333 10.46 7.89 28.17
CA THR A 333 9.63 8.71 27.27
C THR A 333 9.43 10.12 27.84
N ALA A 334 9.27 11.12 26.98
CA ALA A 334 8.99 12.50 27.41
C ALA A 334 7.78 12.55 28.37
N ALA A 335 6.65 11.95 28.00
CA ALA A 335 5.45 11.90 28.85
C ALA A 335 5.65 11.22 30.22
N PHE A 336 6.67 10.36 30.39
CA PHE A 336 7.03 9.78 31.68
C PHE A 336 7.95 10.70 32.49
N TRP A 337 8.84 11.46 31.83
CA TRP A 337 9.61 12.53 32.46
C TRP A 337 8.71 13.68 32.94
N HIS A 338 7.75 14.14 32.13
CA HIS A 338 6.92 15.29 32.48
C HIS A 338 5.82 15.02 33.53
N ASN A 339 5.78 13.83 34.14
CA ASN A 339 4.88 13.52 35.25
C ASN A 339 5.58 13.86 36.59
N PRO A 340 5.16 14.90 37.34
CA PRO A 340 5.83 15.33 38.57
C PRO A 340 5.66 14.38 39.75
N ARG A 341 4.85 13.32 39.59
CA ARG A 341 4.77 12.22 40.57
C ARG A 341 5.88 11.18 40.39
N ASN A 342 6.65 11.24 39.31
CA ASN A 342 7.74 10.31 39.05
C ASN A 342 9.02 10.79 39.75
N HIS A 343 9.57 9.91 40.60
CA HIS A 343 10.81 10.09 41.33
C HIS A 343 11.89 9.21 40.71
N PHE A 344 13.04 9.79 40.38
CA PHE A 344 14.20 9.13 39.79
C PHE A 344 15.37 9.23 40.77
N ARG A 345 15.99 8.11 41.10
CA ARG A 345 17.14 8.05 42.02
C ARG A 345 18.23 7.18 41.43
N CYS A 346 19.41 7.74 41.25
CA CYS A 346 20.63 6.97 40.98
C CYS A 346 21.29 6.63 42.31
N GLN A 347 21.56 5.36 42.56
CA GLN A 347 22.30 4.88 43.73
C GLN A 347 23.63 4.28 43.28
N VAL A 348 24.72 4.81 43.83
CA VAL A 348 26.06 4.28 43.75
C VAL A 348 26.35 3.47 45.01
N GLN A 349 26.62 2.18 44.85
CA GLN A 349 27.18 1.35 45.91
C GLN A 349 28.70 1.50 45.84
N PHE A 350 29.30 2.07 46.88
CA PHE A 350 30.74 2.31 46.99
C PHE A 350 31.35 1.32 47.98
N HIS A 351 32.37 0.59 47.54
CA HIS A 351 33.07 -0.40 48.36
C HIS A 351 34.35 0.21 48.94
N GLY A 352 34.14 1.03 49.97
CA GLY A 352 35.20 1.57 50.82
C GLY A 352 35.62 0.61 51.94
N LEU A 353 36.20 1.17 53.00
CA LEU A 353 36.77 0.40 54.11
C LEU A 353 35.73 -0.44 54.87
N THR A 354 36.23 -1.46 55.57
CA THR A 354 35.52 -2.29 56.54
C THR A 354 35.77 -1.81 57.96
N ASP A 355 35.01 -2.31 58.95
CA ASP A 355 35.23 -1.94 60.35
C ASP A 355 36.61 -2.36 60.89
N GLN A 356 37.24 -3.39 60.32
CA GLN A 356 38.54 -3.92 60.77
C GLN A 356 39.74 -3.03 60.38
N ASP A 357 39.60 -2.22 59.32
CA ASP A 357 40.71 -1.42 58.79
C ASP A 357 41.10 -0.30 59.76
N GLN A 358 42.40 -0.13 60.04
CA GLN A 358 42.88 0.91 60.96
C GLN A 358 42.75 2.29 60.30
N TRP A 359 42.07 3.21 60.98
CA TRP A 359 41.78 4.55 60.48
C TRP A 359 42.35 5.61 61.42
N GLU A 360 43.46 6.23 61.02
CA GLU A 360 44.21 7.17 61.85
C GLU A 360 43.96 8.65 61.49
N GLU A 361 43.16 8.96 60.46
CA GLU A 361 42.88 10.34 60.02
C GLU A 361 41.73 10.96 60.85
N GLN A 362 42.06 11.83 61.81
CA GLN A 362 41.07 12.38 62.76
C GLN A 362 40.10 13.41 62.13
N ASP A 363 40.57 14.16 61.13
CA ASP A 363 39.80 15.25 60.50
C ASP A 363 38.70 14.77 59.53
N ARG A 364 38.59 13.46 59.30
CA ARG A 364 37.70 12.87 58.29
C ARG A 364 37.03 11.60 58.80
N ALA A 365 35.72 11.50 58.56
CA ALA A 365 34.96 10.29 58.85
C ALA A 365 35.45 9.10 58.00
N LYS A 366 35.61 7.94 58.64
CA LYS A 366 36.09 6.71 58.00
C LYS A 366 35.25 6.38 56.75
N PRO A 367 35.87 6.26 55.56
CA PRO A 367 35.18 6.08 54.28
C PRO A 367 34.76 4.63 54.08
N VAL A 368 33.77 4.18 54.85
CA VAL A 368 33.28 2.80 54.83
C VAL A 368 32.49 2.44 53.57
N THR A 369 32.30 1.14 53.32
CA THR A 369 31.36 0.65 52.31
C THR A 369 29.95 1.20 52.57
N GLN A 370 29.37 1.92 51.59
CA GLN A 370 28.11 2.65 51.76
C GLN A 370 27.37 2.88 50.44
N ASN A 371 26.08 3.24 50.52
CA ASN A 371 25.25 3.61 49.38
C ASN A 371 25.05 5.13 49.33
N ILE A 372 25.55 5.77 48.28
CA ILE A 372 25.38 7.21 48.01
C ILE A 372 24.33 7.35 46.90
N SER A 373 23.36 8.24 47.02
CA SER A 373 22.39 8.47 45.94
C SER A 373 22.07 9.94 45.69
N ALA A 374 21.83 10.26 44.43
CA ALA A 374 21.31 11.54 43.97
C ALA A 374 19.97 11.36 43.27
N GLU A 375 19.12 12.38 43.35
CA GLU A 375 17.70 12.29 42.99
C GLU A 375 17.28 13.41 42.04
N ALA A 376 16.33 13.10 41.17
CA ALA A 376 15.63 14.04 40.31
C ALA A 376 14.12 13.73 40.32
N TRP A 377 13.31 14.77 40.17
CA TRP A 377 11.85 14.65 40.09
C TRP A 377 11.40 14.96 38.67
N GLY A 378 10.38 14.25 38.19
CA GLY A 378 9.76 14.55 36.91
C GLY A 378 9.24 15.99 36.85
N ARG A 379 9.29 16.61 35.67
CA ARG A 379 9.05 18.04 35.52
C ARG A 379 7.77 18.33 34.74
N ALA A 380 6.71 18.73 35.43
CA ALA A 380 5.52 19.23 34.76
C ALA A 380 5.86 20.49 33.96
N ASP A 381 5.65 20.46 32.65
CA ASP A 381 5.76 21.63 31.78
C ASP A 381 4.68 22.64 32.14
N CYS A 382 5.05 23.63 32.96
CA CYS A 382 4.26 24.83 33.20
C CYS A 382 4.44 25.89 32.08
N GLY A 383 5.32 25.62 31.12
CA GLY A 383 5.46 26.42 29.90
C GLY A 383 4.51 25.95 28.80
N VAL A 384 3.80 26.89 28.15
CA VAL A 384 2.97 26.59 26.98
C VAL A 384 3.89 26.25 25.80
N THR A 385 4.05 24.96 25.50
CA THR A 385 4.83 24.51 24.33
C THR A 385 4.20 25.02 23.04
N SER A 386 5.01 25.29 22.01
CA SER A 386 4.50 25.79 20.72
C SER A 386 3.46 24.86 20.08
N ALA A 387 3.59 23.55 20.26
CA ALA A 387 2.59 22.57 19.86
C ALA A 387 1.26 22.74 20.62
N SER A 388 1.30 22.91 21.95
CA SER A 388 0.10 23.17 22.75
C SER A 388 -0.58 24.51 22.39
N TYR A 389 0.21 25.54 22.05
CA TYR A 389 -0.31 26.82 21.55
C TYR A 389 -1.01 26.65 20.19
N GLN A 390 -0.37 25.99 19.22
CA GLN A 390 -0.98 25.71 17.91
C GLN A 390 -2.26 24.89 18.03
N GLN A 391 -2.29 23.86 18.88
CA GLN A 391 -3.47 23.02 19.09
C GLN A 391 -4.60 23.78 19.83
N GLY A 392 -4.25 24.66 20.76
CA GLY A 392 -5.20 25.58 21.41
C GLY A 392 -5.81 26.59 20.42
N VAL A 393 -4.99 27.20 19.56
CA VAL A 393 -5.45 28.11 18.49
C VAL A 393 -6.36 27.38 17.51
N LEU A 394 -5.98 26.20 17.01
CA LEU A 394 -6.83 25.41 16.10
C LEU A 394 -8.18 25.02 16.74
N SER A 395 -8.19 24.69 18.03
CA SER A 395 -9.43 24.43 18.78
C SER A 395 -10.30 25.67 18.89
N ALA A 396 -9.72 26.84 19.20
CA ALA A 396 -10.44 28.10 19.26
C ALA A 396 -10.99 28.54 17.89
N THR A 397 -10.24 28.37 16.81
CA THR A 397 -10.71 28.66 15.44
C THR A 397 -11.86 27.75 15.04
N LEU A 398 -11.78 26.44 15.31
CA LEU A 398 -12.89 25.52 15.05
C LEU A 398 -14.15 25.87 15.84
N LEU A 399 -14.01 26.25 17.12
CA LEU A 399 -15.13 26.73 17.93
C LEU A 399 -15.74 28.02 17.37
N TYR A 400 -14.91 28.96 16.90
CA TYR A 400 -15.36 30.21 16.30
C TYR A 400 -16.14 29.97 14.99
N GLU A 401 -15.62 29.13 14.08
CA GLU A 401 -16.31 28.75 12.84
C GLU A 401 -17.63 28.02 13.11
N ILE A 402 -17.68 27.12 14.11
CA ILE A 402 -18.93 26.46 14.54
C ILE A 402 -19.96 27.46 15.09
N LEU A 403 -19.52 28.50 15.79
CA LEU A 403 -20.39 29.57 16.29
C LEU A 403 -20.89 30.47 15.15
N LEU A 404 -20.03 30.81 14.18
CA LEU A 404 -20.40 31.54 12.97
C LEU A 404 -21.44 30.77 12.14
N GLY A 405 -21.20 29.49 11.90
CA GLY A 405 -22.11 28.60 11.17
C GLY A 405 -23.46 28.40 11.86
N LYS A 406 -23.50 28.43 13.20
CA LYS A 406 -24.76 28.48 13.96
C LYS A 406 -25.48 29.82 13.78
N ALA A 407 -24.77 30.94 13.88
CA ALA A 407 -25.36 32.27 13.73
C ALA A 407 -25.98 32.49 12.34
N THR A 408 -25.31 32.05 11.27
CA THR A 408 -25.86 32.12 9.90
C THR A 408 -27.06 31.20 9.72
N LEU A 409 -27.04 29.98 10.27
CA LEU A 409 -28.18 29.06 10.23
C LEU A 409 -29.42 29.66 10.92
N TYR A 410 -29.25 30.28 12.10
CA TYR A 410 -30.35 30.98 12.78
C TYR A 410 -30.88 32.17 11.98
N ALA A 411 -30.00 32.97 11.36
CA ALA A 411 -30.41 34.10 10.53
C ALA A 411 -31.24 33.65 9.31
N VAL A 412 -30.86 32.55 8.64
CA VAL A 412 -31.62 31.98 7.52
C VAL A 412 -32.98 31.43 7.97
N LEU A 413 -33.03 30.68 9.08
CA LEU A 413 -34.28 30.16 9.64
C LEU A 413 -35.26 31.26 10.03
N VAL A 414 -34.80 32.32 10.72
CA VAL A 414 -35.65 33.46 11.08
C VAL A 414 -36.14 34.21 9.84
N SER A 415 -35.28 34.42 8.84
CA SER A 415 -35.65 35.07 7.58
C SER A 415 -36.72 34.27 6.82
N ALA A 416 -36.57 32.94 6.74
CA ALA A 416 -37.55 32.06 6.11
C ALA A 416 -38.90 32.08 6.86
N LEU A 417 -38.89 32.05 8.20
CA LEU A 417 -40.12 32.14 9.00
C LEU A 417 -40.84 33.49 8.82
N VAL A 418 -40.10 34.60 8.75
CA VAL A 418 -40.67 35.93 8.48
C VAL A 418 -41.27 36.00 7.07
N LEU A 419 -40.59 35.48 6.05
CA LEU A 419 -41.12 35.42 4.68
C LEU A 419 -42.41 34.59 4.61
N MET A 420 -42.43 33.40 5.22
CA MET A 420 -43.61 32.54 5.28
C MET A 420 -44.79 33.21 6.00
N ALA A 421 -44.52 33.96 7.08
CA ALA A 421 -45.53 34.74 7.78
C ALA A 421 -46.05 35.94 6.96
N MET A 422 -45.19 36.61 6.18
CA MET A 422 -45.59 37.70 5.30
C MET A 422 -46.42 37.23 4.10
N VAL A 423 -46.07 36.10 3.48
CA VAL A 423 -46.88 35.47 2.42
C VAL A 423 -48.26 35.10 2.96
N LYS A 424 -48.32 34.37 4.10
CA LYS A 424 -49.58 33.95 4.71
C LYS A 424 -50.50 35.12 5.15
N LYS A 425 -49.95 36.32 5.35
CA LYS A 425 -50.72 37.55 5.63
C LYS A 425 -51.20 38.28 4.36
N LYS A 426 -50.72 37.89 3.18
CA LYS A 426 -51.13 38.45 1.88
C LYS A 426 -52.26 37.64 1.22
N ASP A 427 -52.38 36.37 1.60
CA ASP A 427 -53.38 35.42 1.09
C ASP A 427 -54.62 35.31 2.03
N SER A 428 -54.84 36.30 2.91
CA SER A 428 -55.93 36.38 3.90
C SER A 428 -56.33 37.82 4.20
#